data_AF-A0AA43CVU3-F1
#
_entry.id   AF-A0AA43CVU3-F1
#
_cell.length_a   1.000
_cell.length_b   1.000
_cell.length_c   1.000
_cell.angle_alpha   90.00
_cell.angle_beta   90.00
_cell.angle_gamma   90.00
#
_symmetry.space_group_name_H-M   'P 1'
#
loop_
_entity.id
_entity.type
_entity.pdbx_description
1 polymer ?
#
loop_
_entity_poly.entity_id
_entity_poly.type
_entity_poly.pdbx_seq_one_letter_code
_entity_poly.pdbx_strand_id
1 'polypeptide(L)'
;MMKKSDHELGMDREITRREFIQGVSFASLGLTLNSGVLAAGTPGSPDSADKYYPPVLTGMRGSHPGAFEAAHALAREGKRFPDPVDLDEKYDLVVVGGGISGLATAYYYRKQFGADSRILILENHDDFGGHAKRNEFHQGGQMRLSWGGTMNLEYPEFSETVNALLADLGVDIDELLEGYDFAYGNGPKGSPCTYFDAETFGRDELIQDFSFRKYDNDVRAEMIDRFPVSEASRESLKAFYQRRENVFEGKSEAEVETMLKSISYTDFLRKYGGLTDEAADLFIKTTHGYWGVGADSLSAAECVGAGLPIMHLLGHADPNGSGENNQGGNVAMFPDGNASIARLLVHSLVPEAAPGSNASNIAMATFDYSKLDRPGQPVRLRLNSTAVNAVNREGGTSVSYVNGDQLVRVKSRHTVLACYHVIIPHLCPDLPQSQTEALKYQVKRPLILTNVLLKDSKAFDQLGISGAYCPGRLHGMVWQVKGVNTAGYRLGWEDDGPVPIMFWDRLPRPIPERTSRSSTVLRAPCCWPCPSKTSSVRYAPSSTACWVLPGSMCKRISSRSPSTAGRTAMLMTTSTSGTRNGRPARRRTRSHANGSAISPSPIQTPAPTPTRMSPSTRPGAQSRT
;
A
#
# COMPACT_ATOMS: atom_id res chain seq x y z
N MET A 1 30.75 9.72 15.87
CA MET A 1 31.51 8.46 16.07
C MET A 1 30.48 7.35 15.98
N MET A 2 30.56 6.48 14.97
CA MET A 2 29.56 5.40 14.78
C MET A 2 29.52 4.47 15.98
N LYS A 3 28.33 3.97 16.32
CA LYS A 3 28.15 2.92 17.33
C LYS A 3 28.49 1.57 16.70
N LYS A 4 28.84 0.59 17.54
CA LYS A 4 29.19 -0.77 17.08
C LYS A 4 28.05 -1.42 16.29
N SER A 5 26.80 -1.17 16.69
CA SER A 5 25.58 -1.54 15.96
C SER A 5 25.58 -1.08 14.51
N ASP A 6 26.05 0.13 14.26
CA ASP A 6 25.91 0.81 12.97
C ASP A 6 26.93 0.21 11.99
N HIS A 7 28.11 -0.17 12.49
CA HIS A 7 29.14 -0.91 11.77
C HIS A 7 28.74 -2.38 11.54
N GLU A 8 28.05 -3.01 12.50
CA GLU A 8 27.50 -4.36 12.37
C GLU A 8 26.34 -4.43 11.36
N LEU A 9 25.59 -3.34 11.21
CA LEU A 9 24.61 -3.14 10.13
C LEU A 9 25.25 -2.73 8.78
N GLY A 10 26.57 -2.48 8.75
CA GLY A 10 27.31 -2.11 7.54
C GLY A 10 27.08 -0.67 7.06
N MET A 11 26.64 0.25 7.94
CA MET A 11 26.38 1.66 7.60
C MET A 11 27.66 2.47 7.29
N ASP A 12 28.83 1.91 7.59
CA ASP A 12 30.16 2.41 7.21
C ASP A 12 30.54 2.09 5.76
N ARG A 13 29.83 1.16 5.11
CA ARG A 13 30.16 0.70 3.77
C ARG A 13 29.63 1.65 2.71
N GLU A 14 30.53 2.43 2.11
CA GLU A 14 30.26 3.12 0.85
C GLU A 14 29.87 2.08 -0.22
N ILE A 15 28.57 1.98 -0.53
CA ILE A 15 28.12 1.17 -1.68
C ILE A 15 28.43 1.98 -2.93
N THR A 16 29.63 1.82 -3.49
CA THR A 16 30.00 2.56 -4.69
C THR A 16 29.11 2.15 -5.87
N ARG A 17 28.96 3.05 -6.86
CA ARG A 17 28.32 2.69 -8.14
C ARG A 17 29.01 1.49 -8.79
N ARG A 18 30.31 1.27 -8.53
CA ARG A 18 31.05 0.11 -9.01
C ARG A 18 30.62 -1.17 -8.29
N GLU A 19 30.47 -1.18 -6.97
CA GLU A 19 30.01 -2.39 -6.25
C GLU A 19 28.56 -2.73 -6.54
N PHE A 20 27.67 -1.73 -6.69
CA PHE A 20 26.32 -1.97 -7.18
C PHE A 20 26.32 -2.61 -8.57
N ILE A 21 27.11 -2.06 -9.50
CA ILE A 21 27.26 -2.62 -10.86
C ILE A 21 28.00 -3.96 -10.86
N GLN A 22 28.94 -4.21 -9.94
CA GLN A 22 29.68 -5.47 -9.84
C GLN A 22 28.88 -6.58 -9.16
N GLY A 23 28.00 -6.28 -8.21
CA GLY A 23 26.97 -7.21 -7.75
C GLY A 23 26.05 -7.64 -8.90
N VAL A 24 25.60 -6.69 -9.71
CA VAL A 24 24.84 -6.98 -10.95
C VAL A 24 25.70 -7.70 -12.00
N SER A 25 27.01 -7.44 -12.08
CA SER A 25 27.92 -8.12 -13.01
C SER A 25 28.22 -9.57 -12.58
N PHE A 26 28.28 -9.84 -11.28
CA PHE A 26 28.32 -11.21 -10.74
C PHE A 26 26.98 -11.92 -10.96
N ALA A 27 25.85 -11.22 -10.93
CA ALA A 27 24.55 -11.79 -11.30
C ALA A 27 24.46 -12.12 -12.81
N SER A 28 25.00 -11.27 -13.70
CA SER A 28 25.02 -11.55 -15.14
C SER A 28 26.07 -12.59 -15.57
N LEU A 29 27.16 -12.75 -14.81
CA LEU A 29 28.06 -13.91 -14.84
C LEU A 29 27.43 -15.17 -14.21
N GLY A 30 26.53 -15.01 -13.25
CA GLY A 30 25.80 -16.10 -12.56
C GLY A 30 25.03 -16.98 -13.54
N LEU A 31 24.51 -16.40 -14.64
CA LEU A 31 23.93 -17.11 -15.78
C LEU A 31 24.92 -18.03 -16.54
N THR A 32 26.15 -18.17 -16.07
CA THR A 32 27.16 -19.15 -16.54
C THR A 32 27.84 -19.93 -15.40
N LEU A 33 27.49 -19.68 -14.13
CA LEU A 33 28.17 -20.22 -12.95
C LEU A 33 27.19 -20.73 -11.88
N ASN A 34 26.57 -21.87 -12.18
CA ASN A 34 26.03 -22.86 -11.23
C ASN A 34 25.21 -22.28 -10.05
N SER A 35 24.01 -21.79 -10.37
CA SER A 35 23.05 -21.10 -9.49
C SER A 35 22.65 -21.82 -8.19
N GLY A 36 23.00 -23.10 -8.01
CA GLY A 36 22.51 -23.98 -6.93
C GLY A 36 23.16 -23.85 -5.55
N VAL A 37 24.01 -22.85 -5.29
CA VAL A 37 24.83 -22.77 -4.05
C VAL A 37 24.47 -21.60 -3.12
N LEU A 38 23.69 -20.61 -3.57
CA LEU A 38 23.32 -19.45 -2.72
C LEU A 38 22.10 -19.68 -1.80
N ALA A 39 21.47 -20.86 -1.86
CA ALA A 39 20.42 -21.29 -0.93
C ALA A 39 21.00 -22.09 0.25
N ALA A 40 21.95 -21.51 0.99
CA ALA A 40 22.76 -22.24 1.98
C ALA A 40 22.97 -21.48 3.31
N GLY A 41 21.97 -21.55 4.20
CA GLY A 41 22.18 -21.72 5.65
C GLY A 41 22.54 -20.51 6.53
N THR A 42 21.59 -20.14 7.40
CA THR A 42 21.89 -19.89 8.83
C THR A 42 21.08 -20.89 9.65
N PRO A 43 21.70 -21.72 10.52
CA PRO A 43 21.02 -22.83 11.17
C PRO A 43 20.13 -22.40 12.34
N GLY A 44 18.90 -22.89 12.40
CA GLY A 44 17.98 -22.68 13.51
C GLY A 44 16.91 -23.77 13.61
N SER A 45 16.97 -24.59 14.67
CA SER A 45 16.04 -25.67 15.06
C SER A 45 15.88 -26.84 14.05
N PRO A 46 16.29 -28.07 14.42
CA PRO A 46 16.13 -29.25 13.57
C PRO A 46 14.79 -29.97 13.82
N ASP A 47 13.75 -29.69 13.02
CA ASP A 47 12.59 -30.61 12.88
C ASP A 47 11.79 -30.48 11.57
N SER A 48 12.30 -29.77 10.56
CA SER A 48 11.69 -29.72 9.22
C SER A 48 12.74 -29.83 8.12
N ALA A 49 12.70 -30.93 7.35
CA ALA A 49 13.35 -30.97 6.03
C ALA A 49 12.67 -29.95 5.11
N ASP A 50 13.46 -29.20 4.34
CA ASP A 50 13.06 -27.94 3.71
C ASP A 50 11.83 -28.06 2.79
N LYS A 51 10.68 -27.60 3.29
CA LYS A 51 9.51 -27.32 2.43
C LYS A 51 9.64 -25.90 1.88
N TYR A 52 9.67 -25.79 0.56
CA TYR A 52 9.61 -24.52 -0.15
C TYR A 52 8.35 -23.74 0.27
N TYR A 53 8.53 -22.69 1.06
CA TYR A 53 7.45 -21.86 1.59
C TYR A 53 7.92 -20.39 1.70
N PRO A 54 7.80 -19.60 0.62
CA PRO A 54 8.29 -18.22 0.55
C PRO A 54 7.85 -17.24 1.66
N PRO A 55 6.66 -17.35 2.30
CA PRO A 55 6.22 -16.38 3.32
C PRO A 55 7.08 -16.27 4.58
N VAL A 56 7.89 -17.28 4.91
CA VAL A 56 8.83 -17.25 6.06
C VAL A 56 10.24 -16.76 5.70
N LEU A 57 10.51 -16.48 4.42
CA LEU A 57 11.82 -16.02 3.96
C LEU A 57 12.05 -14.54 4.31
N THR A 58 13.24 -14.23 4.82
CA THR A 58 13.64 -12.91 5.32
C THR A 58 14.62 -12.19 4.38
N GLY A 59 14.97 -10.93 4.70
CA GLY A 59 15.81 -10.08 3.85
C GLY A 59 15.01 -9.21 2.88
N MET A 60 15.60 -8.88 1.72
CA MET A 60 14.93 -8.06 0.70
C MET A 60 14.03 -8.94 -0.17
N ARG A 61 12.71 -8.94 0.08
CA ARG A 61 11.73 -9.90 -0.48
C ARG A 61 10.75 -9.36 -1.54
N GLY A 62 10.95 -8.11 -1.97
CA GLY A 62 10.30 -7.52 -3.14
C GLY A 62 10.87 -8.11 -4.43
N SER A 63 11.42 -7.27 -5.32
CA SER A 63 12.27 -7.74 -6.43
C SER A 63 13.63 -8.20 -5.89
N HIS A 64 13.66 -9.44 -5.39
CA HIS A 64 14.84 -10.11 -4.84
C HIS A 64 15.77 -10.64 -5.95
N PRO A 65 17.03 -10.97 -5.64
CA PRO A 65 17.90 -11.70 -6.56
C PRO A 65 17.24 -13.01 -7.04
N GLY A 66 17.43 -13.32 -8.32
CA GLY A 66 16.73 -14.36 -9.06
C GLY A 66 15.46 -13.89 -9.78
N ALA A 67 14.81 -12.81 -9.31
CA ALA A 67 13.53 -12.35 -9.85
C ALA A 67 13.62 -11.16 -10.82
N PHE A 68 14.75 -10.45 -10.91
CA PHE A 68 14.88 -9.24 -11.74
C PHE A 68 15.91 -9.36 -12.86
N GLU A 69 16.79 -10.36 -12.82
CA GLU A 69 18.01 -10.43 -13.61
C GLU A 69 17.71 -10.60 -15.10
N ALA A 70 16.84 -11.55 -15.47
CA ALA A 70 16.42 -11.73 -16.86
C ALA A 70 15.65 -10.50 -17.41
N ALA A 71 14.89 -9.82 -16.54
CA ALA A 71 14.16 -8.59 -16.88
C ALA A 71 15.11 -7.38 -17.08
N HIS A 72 16.13 -7.22 -16.24
CA HIS A 72 17.18 -6.20 -16.42
C HIS A 72 18.06 -6.50 -17.64
N ALA A 73 18.44 -7.76 -17.84
CA ALA A 73 19.20 -8.17 -19.01
C ALA A 73 18.46 -7.79 -20.31
N LEU A 74 17.15 -8.06 -20.39
CA LEU A 74 16.32 -7.65 -21.52
C LEU A 74 16.20 -6.11 -21.64
N ALA A 75 15.70 -5.44 -20.60
CA ALA A 75 15.20 -4.08 -20.70
C ALA A 75 16.21 -2.97 -20.38
N ARG A 76 17.31 -3.28 -19.70
CA ARG A 76 18.39 -2.32 -19.35
C ARG A 76 19.70 -2.61 -20.08
N GLU A 77 20.06 -3.88 -20.23
CA GLU A 77 21.33 -4.29 -20.85
C GLU A 77 21.18 -4.57 -22.36
N GLY A 78 19.94 -4.68 -22.86
CA GLY A 78 19.66 -4.95 -24.28
C GLY A 78 20.03 -6.37 -24.73
N LYS A 79 20.17 -7.31 -23.79
CA LYS A 79 20.56 -8.70 -24.05
C LYS A 79 19.52 -9.37 -24.95
N ARG A 80 20.00 -9.84 -26.10
CA ARG A 80 19.24 -10.78 -26.95
C ARG A 80 19.39 -12.17 -26.36
N PHE A 81 18.26 -12.83 -26.12
CA PHE A 81 18.22 -14.23 -25.73
C PHE A 81 18.37 -15.12 -26.98
N PRO A 82 18.97 -16.32 -26.86
CA PRO A 82 19.00 -17.29 -27.97
C PRO A 82 17.59 -17.82 -28.27
N ASP A 83 17.46 -18.69 -29.28
CA ASP A 83 16.17 -19.36 -29.52
C ASP A 83 15.80 -20.28 -28.33
N PRO A 84 14.60 -20.14 -27.76
CA PRO A 84 14.09 -20.98 -26.68
C PRO A 84 13.75 -22.39 -27.16
N VAL A 85 13.75 -23.35 -26.24
CA VAL A 85 13.20 -24.68 -26.48
C VAL A 85 11.67 -24.62 -26.49
N ASP A 86 11.04 -24.97 -27.61
CA ASP A 86 9.59 -25.14 -27.71
C ASP A 86 9.13 -26.33 -26.85
N LEU A 87 8.28 -26.07 -25.86
CA LEU A 87 7.61 -27.11 -25.07
C LEU A 87 6.35 -27.59 -25.80
N ASP A 88 5.97 -28.87 -25.67
CA ASP A 88 4.65 -29.36 -26.11
C ASP A 88 3.54 -29.03 -25.10
N GLU A 89 3.59 -27.84 -24.51
CA GLU A 89 2.53 -27.27 -23.69
C GLU A 89 1.73 -26.26 -24.52
N LYS A 90 0.40 -26.47 -24.58
CA LYS A 90 -0.56 -25.65 -25.31
C LYS A 90 -1.66 -25.19 -24.34
N TYR A 91 -1.97 -23.91 -24.35
CA TYR A 91 -2.91 -23.28 -23.42
C TYR A 91 -3.99 -22.45 -24.15
N ASP A 92 -5.13 -22.24 -23.51
CA ASP A 92 -6.12 -21.25 -23.94
C ASP A 92 -5.65 -19.83 -23.59
N LEU A 93 -5.03 -19.67 -22.42
CA LEU A 93 -4.48 -18.41 -21.94
C LEU A 93 -3.10 -18.59 -21.31
N VAL A 94 -2.16 -17.71 -21.65
CA VAL A 94 -0.97 -17.44 -20.84
C VAL A 94 -1.11 -16.06 -20.18
N VAL A 95 -0.91 -16.00 -18.87
CA VAL A 95 -0.83 -14.75 -18.11
C VAL A 95 0.62 -14.54 -17.68
N VAL A 96 1.19 -13.37 -17.99
CA VAL A 96 2.51 -12.96 -17.52
C VAL A 96 2.33 -12.03 -16.32
N GLY A 97 2.74 -12.48 -15.14
CA GLY A 97 2.50 -11.86 -13.84
C GLY A 97 1.49 -12.64 -13.00
N GLY A 98 1.89 -13.09 -11.80
CA GLY A 98 1.06 -13.76 -10.79
C GLY A 98 0.61 -12.84 -9.65
N GLY A 99 0.66 -11.52 -9.87
CA GLY A 99 0.03 -10.53 -9.00
C GLY A 99 -1.50 -10.55 -9.08
N ILE A 100 -2.19 -9.81 -8.19
CA ILE A 100 -3.66 -9.76 -8.13
C ILE A 100 -4.31 -9.56 -9.51
N SER A 101 -3.79 -8.66 -10.35
CA SER A 101 -4.32 -8.44 -11.71
C SER A 101 -4.23 -9.67 -12.62
N GLY A 102 -3.16 -10.46 -12.52
CA GLY A 102 -2.97 -11.68 -13.31
C GLY A 102 -3.78 -12.86 -12.77
N LEU A 103 -3.85 -13.01 -11.45
CA LEU A 103 -4.72 -13.98 -10.78
C LEU A 103 -6.20 -13.71 -11.07
N ALA A 104 -6.63 -12.44 -11.03
CA ALA A 104 -7.98 -12.03 -11.42
C ALA A 104 -8.24 -12.26 -12.92
N THR A 105 -7.25 -12.02 -13.79
CA THR A 105 -7.35 -12.34 -15.23
C THR A 105 -7.64 -13.83 -15.44
N ALA A 106 -6.89 -14.71 -14.78
CA ALA A 106 -7.13 -16.16 -14.85
C ALA A 106 -8.50 -16.56 -14.27
N TYR A 107 -8.92 -15.94 -13.16
CA TYR A 107 -10.24 -16.16 -12.54
C TYR A 107 -11.38 -15.79 -13.51
N TYR A 108 -11.37 -14.58 -14.07
CA TYR A 108 -12.42 -14.12 -14.99
C TYR A 108 -12.40 -14.88 -16.31
N TYR A 109 -11.22 -15.24 -16.85
CA TYR A 109 -11.13 -16.08 -18.03
C TYR A 109 -11.81 -17.44 -17.80
N ARG A 110 -11.54 -18.10 -16.66
CA ARG A 110 -12.21 -19.35 -16.29
C ARG A 110 -13.73 -19.15 -16.06
N LYS A 111 -14.15 -18.02 -15.49
CA LYS A 111 -15.57 -17.67 -15.30
C LYS A 111 -16.31 -17.42 -16.64
N GLN A 112 -15.60 -16.96 -17.67
CA GLN A 112 -16.14 -16.70 -19.01
C GLN A 112 -16.10 -17.91 -19.95
N PHE A 113 -15.00 -18.68 -19.94
CA PHE A 113 -14.73 -19.76 -20.91
C PHE A 113 -14.87 -21.18 -20.35
N GLY A 114 -15.15 -21.32 -19.05
CA GLY A 114 -15.42 -22.60 -18.39
C GLY A 114 -14.26 -23.14 -17.55
N ALA A 115 -14.58 -24.04 -16.62
CA ALA A 115 -13.64 -24.58 -15.63
C ALA A 115 -12.43 -25.31 -16.24
N ASP A 116 -12.64 -25.98 -17.39
CA ASP A 116 -11.63 -26.77 -18.10
C ASP A 116 -10.66 -25.92 -18.94
N SER A 117 -10.81 -24.58 -18.95
CA SER A 117 -9.91 -23.65 -19.62
C SER A 117 -8.45 -23.89 -19.22
N ARG A 118 -7.57 -24.13 -20.19
CA ARG A 118 -6.14 -24.36 -19.92
C ARG A 118 -5.42 -23.03 -19.75
N ILE A 119 -5.05 -22.68 -18.53
CA ILE A 119 -4.41 -21.41 -18.16
C ILE A 119 -3.03 -21.68 -17.56
N LEU A 120 -2.00 -21.00 -18.08
CA LEU A 120 -0.69 -20.90 -17.44
C LEU A 120 -0.43 -19.48 -16.95
N ILE A 121 -0.09 -19.32 -15.68
CA ILE A 121 0.36 -18.06 -15.08
C ILE A 121 1.87 -18.18 -14.86
N LEU A 122 2.64 -17.26 -15.43
CA LEU A 122 4.09 -17.15 -15.26
C LEU A 122 4.38 -16.01 -14.27
N GLU A 123 4.98 -16.32 -13.13
CA GLU A 123 5.39 -15.32 -12.11
C GLU A 123 6.92 -15.35 -11.98
N ASN A 124 7.56 -14.17 -12.01
CA ASN A 124 9.01 -14.05 -12.00
C ASN A 124 9.62 -14.19 -10.60
N HIS A 125 8.86 -13.92 -9.55
CA HIS A 125 9.29 -14.12 -8.16
C HIS A 125 9.14 -15.57 -7.71
N ASP A 126 9.69 -15.85 -6.53
CA ASP A 126 9.54 -17.13 -5.82
C ASP A 126 8.16 -17.33 -5.18
N ASP A 127 7.31 -16.31 -5.16
CA ASP A 127 5.98 -16.27 -4.53
C ASP A 127 4.97 -15.50 -5.40
N PHE A 128 3.68 -15.77 -5.21
CA PHE A 128 2.58 -15.10 -5.94
C PHE A 128 2.09 -13.82 -5.24
N GLY A 129 1.07 -13.16 -5.80
CA GLY A 129 0.48 -11.94 -5.26
C GLY A 129 1.20 -10.64 -5.65
N GLY A 130 2.48 -10.71 -6.04
CA GLY A 130 3.25 -9.58 -6.57
C GLY A 130 3.57 -8.54 -5.48
N HIS A 131 2.81 -7.44 -5.43
CA HIS A 131 2.86 -6.50 -4.30
C HIS A 131 2.04 -6.98 -3.09
N ALA A 132 1.11 -7.93 -3.28
CA ALA A 132 0.31 -8.52 -2.21
C ALA A 132 1.05 -9.69 -1.54
N LYS A 133 2.25 -9.43 -1.00
CA LYS A 133 3.05 -10.39 -0.22
C LYS A 133 2.81 -10.22 1.28
N ARG A 134 3.09 -11.29 2.04
CA ARG A 134 3.05 -11.33 3.51
C ARG A 134 4.42 -11.74 4.07
N ASN A 135 4.68 -11.38 5.32
CA ASN A 135 5.77 -11.94 6.12
C ASN A 135 5.17 -12.74 7.28
N GLU A 136 5.66 -13.96 7.47
CA GLU A 136 5.33 -14.81 8.60
C GLU A 136 6.51 -14.93 9.56
N PHE A 137 6.29 -14.52 10.81
CA PHE A 137 7.27 -14.66 11.89
C PHE A 137 6.85 -15.78 12.83
N HIS A 138 7.69 -16.80 12.99
CA HIS A 138 7.44 -17.97 13.85
C HIS A 138 8.36 -18.01 15.09
N GLN A 139 9.31 -17.07 15.19
CA GLN A 139 10.32 -16.99 16.25
C GLN A 139 9.73 -16.62 17.63
N GLY A 140 8.44 -16.28 17.69
CA GLY A 140 7.67 -16.00 18.91
C GLY A 140 6.81 -17.18 19.41
N GLY A 141 6.91 -18.36 18.81
CA GLY A 141 6.11 -19.54 19.17
C GLY A 141 4.70 -19.54 18.57
N GLN A 142 3.98 -18.41 18.66
CA GLN A 142 2.83 -18.15 17.78
C GLN A 142 3.30 -17.50 16.48
N MET A 143 2.66 -17.87 15.37
CA MET A 143 2.86 -17.23 14.07
C MET A 143 2.29 -15.81 14.10
N ARG A 144 3.10 -14.82 13.70
CA ARG A 144 2.69 -13.41 13.61
C ARG A 144 2.85 -12.89 12.17
N LEU A 145 1.89 -12.06 11.75
CA LEU A 145 1.78 -11.56 10.38
C LEU A 145 2.22 -10.10 10.25
N SER A 146 2.85 -9.79 9.12
CA SER A 146 3.12 -8.42 8.69
C SER A 146 3.04 -8.29 7.16
N TRP A 147 2.87 -7.08 6.66
CA TRP A 147 2.54 -6.84 5.25
C TRP A 147 3.79 -6.58 4.42
N GLY A 148 3.92 -7.29 3.29
CA GLY A 148 5.05 -7.18 2.37
C GLY A 148 4.85 -6.17 1.24
N GLY A 149 3.71 -5.47 1.19
CA GLY A 149 3.41 -4.45 0.18
C GLY A 149 2.02 -3.81 0.35
N THR A 150 0.99 -4.32 -0.33
CA THR A 150 -0.37 -3.75 -0.29
C THR A 150 -1.17 -4.23 0.93
N MET A 151 -1.84 -3.30 1.62
CA MET A 151 -2.30 -3.48 3.01
C MET A 151 -3.82 -3.39 3.18
N ASN A 152 -4.41 -2.26 2.78
CA ASN A 152 -5.80 -1.89 3.01
C ASN A 152 -6.72 -2.21 1.81
N LEU A 153 -8.02 -2.35 2.11
CA LEU A 153 -9.11 -2.36 1.13
C LEU A 153 -9.92 -1.06 1.28
N GLU A 154 -9.76 -0.14 0.31
CA GLU A 154 -10.48 1.14 0.19
C GLU A 154 -11.90 0.91 -0.36
N TYR A 155 -12.69 0.12 0.38
CA TYR A 155 -13.95 -0.45 -0.08
C TYR A 155 -15.05 0.54 -0.52
N PRO A 156 -15.14 1.80 -0.02
CA PRO A 156 -16.13 2.76 -0.54
C PRO A 156 -15.86 3.15 -2.01
N GLU A 157 -14.61 3.10 -2.44
CA GLU A 157 -14.17 3.45 -3.81
C GLU A 157 -14.18 2.23 -4.76
N PHE A 158 -14.59 1.05 -4.27
CA PHE A 158 -14.62 -0.17 -5.07
C PHE A 158 -15.80 -0.20 -6.04
N SER A 159 -15.49 -0.48 -7.31
CA SER A 159 -16.52 -0.65 -8.35
C SER A 159 -17.33 -1.93 -8.15
N GLU A 160 -18.51 -2.00 -8.80
CA GLU A 160 -19.36 -3.20 -8.83
C GLU A 160 -18.58 -4.47 -9.22
N THR A 161 -17.58 -4.36 -10.10
CA THR A 161 -16.72 -5.48 -10.51
C THR A 161 -15.82 -5.99 -9.38
N VAL A 162 -15.28 -5.09 -8.55
CA VAL A 162 -14.44 -5.45 -7.40
C VAL A 162 -15.31 -6.01 -6.27
N ASN A 163 -16.45 -5.38 -5.98
CA ASN A 163 -17.37 -5.86 -4.95
C ASN A 163 -17.96 -7.24 -5.31
N ALA A 164 -18.27 -7.49 -6.59
CA ALA A 164 -18.67 -8.81 -7.06
C ALA A 164 -17.55 -9.85 -6.90
N LEU A 165 -16.28 -9.48 -7.15
CA LEU A 165 -15.14 -10.39 -6.95
C LEU A 165 -14.94 -10.74 -5.48
N LEU A 166 -15.09 -9.77 -4.58
CA LEU A 166 -14.98 -10.00 -3.13
C LEU A 166 -16.09 -10.95 -2.65
N ALA A 167 -17.33 -10.74 -3.10
CA ALA A 167 -18.45 -11.65 -2.84
C ALA A 167 -18.22 -13.06 -3.44
N ASP A 168 -17.72 -13.16 -4.68
CA ASP A 168 -17.34 -14.43 -5.33
C ASP A 168 -16.25 -15.20 -4.55
N LEU A 169 -15.39 -14.49 -3.82
CA LEU A 169 -14.33 -15.05 -2.97
C LEU A 169 -14.78 -15.26 -1.51
N GLY A 170 -16.03 -14.92 -1.18
CA GLY A 170 -16.61 -15.03 0.16
C GLY A 170 -16.11 -14.00 1.17
N VAL A 171 -15.55 -12.87 0.71
CA VAL A 171 -15.07 -11.79 1.58
C VAL A 171 -16.24 -10.92 2.02
N ASP A 172 -16.55 -10.94 3.30
CA ASP A 172 -17.48 -10.01 3.94
C ASP A 172 -16.72 -8.79 4.47
N ILE A 173 -17.14 -7.58 4.07
CA ILE A 173 -16.50 -6.33 4.51
C ILE A 173 -16.89 -5.99 5.95
N ASP A 174 -18.11 -6.32 6.39
CA ASP A 174 -18.57 -6.01 7.74
C ASP A 174 -17.85 -6.92 8.76
N GLU A 175 -17.61 -8.20 8.45
CA GLU A 175 -16.74 -9.08 9.28
C GLU A 175 -15.31 -8.52 9.40
N LEU A 176 -14.77 -7.96 8.31
CA LEU A 176 -13.44 -7.35 8.35
C LEU A 176 -13.39 -6.06 9.20
N LEU A 177 -14.49 -5.29 9.24
CA LEU A 177 -14.61 -4.08 10.05
C LEU A 177 -14.83 -4.39 11.54
N GLU A 178 -15.62 -5.41 11.88
CA GLU A 178 -15.81 -5.86 13.27
C GLU A 178 -14.50 -6.32 13.93
N GLY A 179 -13.52 -6.78 13.14
CA GLY A 179 -12.20 -7.20 13.61
C GLY A 179 -11.10 -6.13 13.57
N TYR A 180 -11.41 -4.84 13.31
CA TYR A 180 -10.42 -3.82 12.96
C TYR A 180 -10.25 -2.70 14.01
N ASP A 181 -9.15 -2.78 14.77
CA ASP A 181 -8.68 -1.79 15.76
C ASP A 181 -7.33 -1.13 15.36
N PHE A 182 -6.90 -1.24 14.11
CA PHE A 182 -5.62 -0.70 13.63
C PHE A 182 -5.75 0.73 13.10
N ALA A 183 -4.75 1.57 13.37
CA ALA A 183 -4.78 2.98 12.99
C ALA A 183 -3.38 3.59 12.74
N TYR A 184 -2.46 2.87 12.10
CA TYR A 184 -1.16 3.41 11.62
C TYR A 184 -0.39 4.27 12.64
N GLY A 185 -0.21 3.74 13.85
CA GLY A 185 0.48 4.44 14.95
C GLY A 185 -0.37 5.41 15.78
N ASN A 186 -1.70 5.37 15.64
CA ASN A 186 -2.68 6.17 16.40
C ASN A 186 -3.77 5.27 17.02
N GLY A 187 -3.46 4.01 17.31
CA GLY A 187 -4.39 2.99 17.78
C GLY A 187 -4.75 3.11 19.28
N PRO A 188 -5.68 2.28 19.79
CA PRO A 188 -6.24 2.35 21.15
C PRO A 188 -5.26 2.43 22.33
N LYS A 189 -3.98 2.09 22.13
CA LYS A 189 -2.90 2.13 23.13
C LYS A 189 -1.87 3.26 22.95
N GLY A 190 -2.09 4.21 22.03
CA GLY A 190 -1.21 5.39 21.97
C GLY A 190 -1.55 6.40 20.89
N SER A 191 -1.50 7.67 21.30
CA SER A 191 -1.71 8.89 20.51
C SER A 191 -0.76 9.02 19.30
N PRO A 192 -1.06 9.93 18.35
CA PRO A 192 -0.08 10.35 17.34
C PRO A 192 1.20 10.85 18.02
N CYS A 193 2.36 10.31 17.62
CA CYS A 193 3.64 10.65 18.23
C CYS A 193 4.70 11.04 17.19
N THR A 194 5.62 11.91 17.60
CA THR A 194 6.81 12.30 16.82
C THR A 194 8.07 12.11 17.65
N TYR A 195 9.07 11.42 17.10
CA TYR A 195 10.36 11.17 17.75
C TYR A 195 11.50 11.86 16.98
N PHE A 196 12.17 12.77 17.67
CA PHE A 196 13.39 13.43 17.21
C PHE A 196 14.60 12.67 17.79
N ASP A 197 15.52 12.22 16.93
CA ASP A 197 16.73 11.50 17.35
C ASP A 197 17.92 12.43 17.66
N ALA A 198 18.73 12.04 18.64
CA ALA A 198 19.91 12.81 19.06
C ALA A 198 21.00 12.98 17.98
N GLU A 199 20.98 12.15 16.94
CA GLU A 199 21.96 12.19 15.85
C GLU A 199 21.66 13.32 14.86
N THR A 200 20.38 13.56 14.57
CA THR A 200 19.92 14.67 13.72
C THR A 200 19.72 15.96 14.51
N PHE A 201 19.18 15.88 15.74
CA PHE A 201 18.67 17.03 16.49
C PHE A 201 19.42 17.30 17.82
N GLY A 202 20.51 16.59 18.10
CA GLY A 202 21.36 16.81 19.27
C GLY A 202 20.83 16.27 20.61
N ARG A 203 19.53 15.98 20.73
CA ARG A 203 18.96 15.15 21.81
C ARG A 203 17.81 14.26 21.34
N ASP A 204 17.60 13.16 22.04
CA ASP A 204 16.45 12.28 21.85
C ASP A 204 15.21 12.90 22.53
N GLU A 205 14.14 13.12 21.79
CA GLU A 205 12.90 13.74 22.28
C GLU A 205 11.67 13.05 21.66
N LEU A 206 10.81 12.45 22.51
CA LEU A 206 9.52 11.87 22.10
C LEU A 206 8.38 12.83 22.46
N ILE A 207 7.72 13.38 21.45
CA ILE A 207 6.51 14.20 21.59
C ILE A 207 5.29 13.29 21.37
N GLN A 208 4.49 13.11 22.42
CA GLN A 208 3.16 12.52 22.35
C GLN A 208 2.12 13.58 21.97
N ASP A 209 0.96 13.11 21.50
CA ASP A 209 -0.19 13.94 21.09
C ASP A 209 0.14 14.96 19.98
N PHE A 210 1.09 14.64 19.08
CA PHE A 210 1.51 15.54 18.00
C PHE A 210 1.79 14.81 16.67
N SER A 211 1.29 15.39 15.57
CA SER A 211 1.46 14.88 14.21
C SER A 211 1.75 16.00 13.21
N PHE A 212 2.76 15.79 12.34
CA PHE A 212 2.96 16.61 11.15
C PHE A 212 2.04 16.22 9.97
N ARG A 213 1.33 15.09 10.05
CA ARG A 213 0.42 14.60 8.99
C ARG A 213 -1.02 15.08 9.13
N LYS A 214 -1.43 15.52 10.32
CA LYS A 214 -2.79 15.97 10.63
C LYS A 214 -2.70 17.24 11.46
N TYR A 215 -3.47 18.25 11.07
CA TYR A 215 -3.70 19.42 11.90
C TYR A 215 -4.60 19.05 13.10
N ASP A 216 -4.14 19.36 14.30
CA ASP A 216 -5.00 19.41 15.48
C ASP A 216 -5.20 20.86 15.93
N ASN A 217 -6.41 21.20 16.37
CA ASN A 217 -6.66 22.51 16.98
C ASN A 217 -6.09 22.58 18.40
N ASP A 218 -5.85 21.44 19.04
CA ASP A 218 -5.25 21.32 20.37
C ASP A 218 -3.71 21.20 20.31
N VAL A 219 -3.06 21.62 19.20
CA VAL A 219 -1.59 21.81 19.16
C VAL A 219 -1.19 22.94 20.11
N ARG A 220 -0.68 22.55 21.28
CA ARG A 220 -0.24 23.44 22.36
C ARG A 220 1.17 23.98 22.13
N ALA A 221 1.42 25.22 22.53
CA ALA A 221 2.74 25.85 22.39
C ALA A 221 3.84 25.08 23.14
N GLU A 222 3.50 24.53 24.31
CA GLU A 222 4.38 23.77 25.20
C GLU A 222 4.83 22.42 24.59
N MET A 223 4.09 21.89 23.60
CA MET A 223 4.54 20.75 22.80
C MET A 223 5.69 21.17 21.89
N ILE A 224 5.52 22.31 21.20
CA ILE A 224 6.50 22.86 20.26
C ILE A 224 7.75 23.36 21.01
N ASP A 225 7.61 23.88 22.23
CA ASP A 225 8.74 24.26 23.10
C ASP A 225 9.72 23.13 23.39
N ARG A 226 9.24 21.88 23.36
CA ARG A 226 10.10 20.69 23.50
C ARG A 226 10.86 20.33 22.22
N PHE A 227 10.52 20.87 21.05
CA PHE A 227 11.15 20.45 19.79
C PHE A 227 12.64 20.82 19.78
N PRO A 228 13.56 19.85 19.53
CA PRO A 228 15.01 20.08 19.52
C PRO A 228 15.49 20.71 18.18
N VAL A 229 14.91 21.86 17.85
CA VAL A 229 15.23 22.71 16.69
C VAL A 229 15.64 24.11 17.16
N SER A 230 15.97 25.03 16.25
CA SER A 230 16.22 26.43 16.63
C SER A 230 14.99 27.13 17.24
N GLU A 231 15.24 28.17 18.03
CA GLU A 231 14.19 28.99 18.65
C GLU A 231 13.29 29.66 17.60
N ALA A 232 13.88 30.20 16.53
CA ALA A 232 13.14 30.77 15.40
C ALA A 232 12.20 29.75 14.73
N SER A 233 12.63 28.49 14.61
CA SER A 233 11.78 27.42 14.08
C SER A 233 10.60 27.11 14.99
N ARG A 234 10.81 27.03 16.31
CA ARG A 234 9.72 26.85 17.29
C ARG A 234 8.69 27.98 17.23
N GLU A 235 9.15 29.24 17.22
CA GLU A 235 8.22 30.38 17.12
C GLU A 235 7.49 30.42 15.77
N SER A 236 8.15 30.06 14.67
CA SER A 236 7.49 29.96 13.35
C SER A 236 6.41 28.87 13.33
N LEU A 237 6.64 27.72 13.97
CA LEU A 237 5.66 26.64 14.12
C LEU A 237 4.47 27.08 14.99
N LYS A 238 4.72 27.70 16.15
CA LYS A 238 3.66 28.26 16.99
C LYS A 238 2.78 29.24 16.22
N ALA A 239 3.39 30.18 15.49
CA ALA A 239 2.68 31.14 14.65
C ALA A 239 1.85 30.45 13.54
N PHE A 240 2.41 29.43 12.88
CA PHE A 240 1.74 28.67 11.83
C PHE A 240 0.49 27.91 12.31
N TYR A 241 0.53 27.30 13.51
CA TYR A 241 -0.64 26.63 14.11
C TYR A 241 -1.62 27.60 14.80
N GLN A 242 -1.25 28.88 15.00
CA GLN A 242 -2.15 29.91 15.55
C GLN A 242 -2.81 30.79 14.47
N ARG A 243 -2.21 30.92 13.29
CA ARG A 243 -2.75 31.72 12.18
C ARG A 243 -4.06 31.14 11.65
N ARG A 244 -4.99 32.00 11.23
CA ARG A 244 -6.28 31.66 10.57
C ARG A 244 -6.61 32.64 9.42
N GLU A 245 -5.60 33.34 8.93
CA GLU A 245 -5.67 34.30 7.83
C GLU A 245 -5.66 33.55 6.49
N ASN A 246 -6.56 33.91 5.57
CA ASN A 246 -6.54 33.36 4.22
C ASN A 246 -5.45 34.05 3.38
N VAL A 247 -4.34 33.34 3.12
CA VAL A 247 -3.18 33.87 2.38
C VAL A 247 -3.48 34.18 0.90
N PHE A 248 -4.66 33.78 0.42
CA PHE A 248 -5.18 34.04 -0.93
C PHE A 248 -6.55 34.76 -0.91
N GLU A 249 -6.84 35.55 0.13
CA GLU A 249 -8.04 36.38 0.16
C GLU A 249 -8.17 37.25 -1.11
N GLY A 250 -9.40 37.35 -1.63
CA GLY A 250 -9.70 38.07 -2.87
C GLY A 250 -9.39 37.31 -4.17
N LYS A 251 -8.88 36.08 -4.11
CA LYS A 251 -8.67 35.20 -5.29
C LYS A 251 -9.84 34.24 -5.53
N SER A 252 -9.99 33.81 -6.77
CA SER A 252 -10.93 32.76 -7.15
C SER A 252 -10.38 31.35 -6.84
N GLU A 253 -11.29 30.39 -6.64
CA GLU A 253 -10.96 28.97 -6.36
C GLU A 253 -10.01 28.39 -7.43
N ALA A 254 -10.25 28.70 -8.71
CA ALA A 254 -9.42 28.24 -9.82
C ALA A 254 -7.99 28.83 -9.82
N GLU A 255 -7.82 30.07 -9.34
CA GLU A 255 -6.47 30.63 -9.13
C GLU A 255 -5.76 29.94 -7.96
N VAL A 256 -6.49 29.70 -6.86
CA VAL A 256 -5.95 29.00 -5.69
C VAL A 256 -5.52 27.58 -6.05
N GLU A 257 -6.37 26.83 -6.76
CA GLU A 257 -6.05 25.50 -7.28
C GLU A 257 -4.82 25.53 -8.21
N THR A 258 -4.73 26.51 -9.12
CA THR A 258 -3.60 26.68 -10.04
C THR A 258 -2.29 26.98 -9.30
N MET A 259 -2.34 27.81 -8.23
CA MET A 259 -1.17 28.08 -7.40
C MET A 259 -0.76 26.86 -6.57
N LEU A 260 -1.70 26.17 -5.93
CA LEU A 260 -1.43 24.98 -5.12
C LEU A 260 -0.84 23.82 -5.94
N LYS A 261 -1.20 23.71 -7.23
CA LYS A 261 -0.61 22.75 -8.19
C LYS A 261 0.77 23.16 -8.73
N SER A 262 1.22 24.39 -8.52
CA SER A 262 2.47 24.93 -9.10
C SER A 262 3.55 25.33 -8.08
N ILE A 263 3.33 25.08 -6.80
CA ILE A 263 4.30 25.25 -5.70
C ILE A 263 4.46 23.93 -4.94
N SER A 264 5.67 23.59 -4.48
CA SER A 264 5.84 22.43 -3.59
C SER A 264 5.19 22.70 -2.23
N TYR A 265 4.81 21.65 -1.50
CA TYR A 265 4.23 21.82 -0.17
C TYR A 265 5.22 22.52 0.79
N THR A 266 6.50 22.15 0.78
CA THR A 266 7.50 22.80 1.65
C THR A 266 7.79 24.26 1.25
N ASP A 267 7.73 24.60 -0.04
CA ASP A 267 7.85 26.00 -0.50
C ASP A 267 6.61 26.83 -0.14
N PHE A 268 5.42 26.21 -0.11
CA PHE A 268 4.22 26.85 0.43
C PHE A 268 4.37 27.13 1.93
N LEU A 269 4.84 26.15 2.72
CA LEU A 269 5.07 26.31 4.16
C LEU A 269 6.05 27.45 4.45
N ARG A 270 7.15 27.56 3.68
CA ARG A 270 8.08 28.70 3.75
C ARG A 270 7.40 30.01 3.37
N LYS A 271 6.92 30.11 2.13
CA LYS A 271 6.49 31.38 1.49
C LYS A 271 5.19 31.95 2.04
N TYR A 272 4.22 31.08 2.32
CA TYR A 272 2.88 31.46 2.74
C TYR A 272 2.57 31.03 4.18
N GLY A 273 3.09 29.89 4.63
CA GLY A 273 3.00 29.47 6.03
C GLY A 273 3.85 30.30 6.99
N GLY A 274 4.97 30.87 6.52
CA GLY A 274 5.90 31.64 7.34
C GLY A 274 6.88 30.80 8.15
N LEU A 275 7.03 29.50 7.82
CA LEU A 275 8.00 28.63 8.47
C LEU A 275 9.45 28.94 8.05
N THR A 276 10.39 28.72 8.96
CA THR A 276 11.82 28.63 8.64
C THR A 276 12.10 27.41 7.75
N ASP A 277 13.27 27.37 7.10
CA ASP A 277 13.69 26.19 6.33
C ASP A 277 13.72 24.91 7.18
N GLU A 278 14.29 25.00 8.39
CA GLU A 278 14.37 23.91 9.36
C GLU A 278 12.97 23.43 9.80
N ALA A 279 12.02 24.34 10.05
CA ALA A 279 10.65 23.98 10.42
C ALA A 279 9.86 23.36 9.25
N ALA A 280 10.06 23.86 8.02
CA ALA A 280 9.41 23.32 6.82
C ALA A 280 9.94 21.91 6.47
N ASP A 281 11.24 21.66 6.67
CA ASP A 281 11.86 20.37 6.35
C ASP A 281 11.39 19.22 7.26
N LEU A 282 10.89 19.52 8.48
CA LEU A 282 10.27 18.52 9.37
C LEU A 282 9.07 17.81 8.71
N PHE A 283 8.41 18.46 7.75
CA PHE A 283 7.29 17.88 7.01
C PHE A 283 7.71 16.97 5.85
N ILE A 284 8.98 16.93 5.43
CA ILE A 284 9.38 16.22 4.18
C ILE A 284 8.98 14.74 4.20
N LYS A 285 9.23 14.02 5.31
CA LYS A 285 9.03 12.56 5.35
C LYS A 285 7.58 12.12 5.53
N THR A 286 6.66 13.04 5.81
CA THR A 286 5.23 12.78 6.06
C THR A 286 4.54 11.98 4.94
N THR A 287 4.98 12.16 3.69
CA THR A 287 4.42 11.51 2.50
C THR A 287 5.19 10.27 2.04
N HIS A 288 6.34 9.95 2.66
CA HIS A 288 7.28 8.93 2.16
C HIS A 288 6.62 7.58 1.89
N GLY A 289 5.85 7.05 2.83
CA GLY A 289 5.25 5.72 2.71
C GLY A 289 3.93 5.65 1.94
N TYR A 290 3.29 6.78 1.65
CA TYR A 290 2.07 6.83 0.84
C TYR A 290 2.37 7.15 -0.64
N TRP A 291 3.19 8.16 -0.90
CA TRP A 291 3.53 8.61 -2.26
C TRP A 291 4.88 8.09 -2.79
N GLY A 292 5.74 7.50 -1.95
CA GLY A 292 7.10 7.11 -2.34
C GLY A 292 8.04 8.30 -2.60
N VAL A 293 7.63 9.52 -2.22
CA VAL A 293 8.33 10.81 -2.36
C VAL A 293 8.09 11.69 -1.12
N GLY A 294 8.97 12.65 -0.89
CA GLY A 294 8.80 13.65 0.17
C GLY A 294 7.90 14.80 -0.25
N ALA A 295 7.45 15.58 0.73
CA ALA A 295 6.63 16.78 0.51
C ALA A 295 7.43 17.94 -0.14
N ASP A 296 8.76 17.79 -0.27
CA ASP A 296 9.64 18.60 -1.13
C ASP A 296 9.33 18.40 -2.63
N SER A 297 8.75 17.25 -2.98
CA SER A 297 8.62 16.75 -4.35
C SER A 297 7.17 16.71 -4.84
N LEU A 298 6.22 17.07 -3.98
CA LEU A 298 4.78 17.08 -4.23
C LEU A 298 4.27 18.51 -4.22
N SER A 299 3.28 18.80 -5.05
CA SER A 299 2.57 20.07 -5.02
C SER A 299 1.78 20.23 -3.72
N ALA A 300 1.54 21.48 -3.30
CA ALA A 300 0.71 21.77 -2.14
C ALA A 300 -0.71 21.16 -2.28
N ALA A 301 -1.23 21.07 -3.52
CA ALA A 301 -2.50 20.40 -3.82
C ALA A 301 -2.47 18.87 -3.54
N GLU A 302 -1.42 18.16 -3.97
CA GLU A 302 -1.26 16.71 -3.71
C GLU A 302 -1.10 16.43 -2.20
N CYS A 303 -0.42 17.31 -1.48
CA CYS A 303 -0.26 17.22 -0.03
C CYS A 303 -1.58 17.48 0.73
N VAL A 304 -2.42 18.43 0.29
CA VAL A 304 -3.78 18.61 0.80
C VAL A 304 -4.62 17.35 0.59
N GLY A 305 -4.54 16.72 -0.60
CA GLY A 305 -5.19 15.43 -0.87
C GLY A 305 -4.69 14.30 0.05
N ALA A 306 -3.43 14.36 0.50
CA ALA A 306 -2.84 13.43 1.45
C ALA A 306 -3.07 13.80 2.94
N GLY A 307 -3.93 14.79 3.22
CA GLY A 307 -4.36 15.22 4.55
C GLY A 307 -3.47 16.27 5.23
N LEU A 308 -2.37 16.71 4.60
CA LEU A 308 -1.38 17.55 5.27
C LEU A 308 -1.91 18.96 5.61
N PRO A 309 -1.46 19.56 6.73
CA PRO A 309 -1.99 20.81 7.26
C PRO A 309 -1.62 22.03 6.40
N ILE A 310 -2.58 22.61 5.67
CA ILE A 310 -2.56 24.03 5.21
C ILE A 310 -3.95 24.67 5.04
N MET A 311 -5.06 23.95 5.25
CA MET A 311 -6.40 24.47 4.86
C MET A 311 -6.85 25.66 5.73
N HIS A 312 -6.31 25.78 6.95
CA HIS A 312 -6.45 26.94 7.84
C HIS A 312 -5.89 28.24 7.27
N LEU A 313 -4.91 28.15 6.35
CA LEU A 313 -4.33 29.28 5.63
C LEU A 313 -5.06 29.57 4.31
N LEU A 314 -6.01 28.73 3.92
CA LEU A 314 -6.82 28.87 2.70
C LEU A 314 -8.26 29.33 3.01
N GLY A 315 -8.54 29.67 4.27
CA GLY A 315 -9.84 30.16 4.74
C GLY A 315 -10.88 29.08 5.05
N HIS A 316 -10.49 27.80 5.12
CA HIS A 316 -11.40 26.71 5.48
C HIS A 316 -11.55 26.57 7.00
N ALA A 317 -12.75 26.14 7.44
CA ALA A 317 -13.05 25.91 8.85
C ALA A 317 -12.51 24.56 9.38
N ASP A 318 -12.40 23.54 8.54
CA ASP A 318 -11.55 22.38 8.82
C ASP A 318 -10.12 22.72 8.38
N PRO A 319 -9.12 22.61 9.27
CA PRO A 319 -7.73 22.86 8.93
C PRO A 319 -7.05 21.71 8.16
N ASN A 320 -7.70 20.55 8.04
CA ASN A 320 -7.26 19.40 7.26
C ASN A 320 -7.86 19.37 5.85
N GLY A 321 -7.17 18.71 4.93
CA GLY A 321 -7.62 18.51 3.55
C GLY A 321 -8.73 17.45 3.41
N SER A 322 -9.12 17.16 2.17
CA SER A 322 -10.12 16.12 1.87
C SER A 322 -9.60 14.67 2.01
N GLY A 323 -8.32 14.48 2.35
CA GLY A 323 -7.83 13.20 2.82
C GLY A 323 -8.46 12.90 4.18
N GLU A 324 -9.19 11.79 4.30
CA GLU A 324 -9.97 11.48 5.50
C GLU A 324 -9.12 11.51 6.77
N ASN A 325 -9.74 11.91 7.89
CA ASN A 325 -9.10 12.04 9.20
C ASN A 325 -8.63 10.70 9.83
N ASN A 326 -8.73 9.60 9.09
CA ASN A 326 -8.20 8.27 9.39
C ASN A 326 -7.09 7.92 8.38
N GLN A 327 -5.95 7.37 8.84
CA GLN A 327 -4.91 6.94 7.89
C GLN A 327 -5.42 5.73 7.08
N GLY A 328 -5.47 5.89 5.75
CA GLY A 328 -6.09 4.94 4.82
C GLY A 328 -7.56 5.20 4.52
N GLY A 329 -8.25 6.02 5.32
CA GLY A 329 -9.69 6.29 5.19
C GLY A 329 -10.59 5.18 5.75
N ASN A 330 -11.84 5.11 5.31
CA ASN A 330 -12.77 4.02 5.59
C ASN A 330 -12.28 2.73 4.89
N VAL A 331 -11.57 1.88 5.65
CA VAL A 331 -10.90 0.68 5.12
C VAL A 331 -11.23 -0.59 5.89
N ALA A 332 -11.24 -1.70 5.18
CA ALA A 332 -11.17 -3.03 5.74
C ALA A 332 -9.73 -3.59 5.63
N MET A 333 -9.35 -4.51 6.51
CA MET A 333 -8.05 -5.20 6.45
C MET A 333 -8.12 -6.69 6.78
N PHE A 334 -7.33 -7.46 6.04
CA PHE A 334 -6.85 -8.77 6.45
C PHE A 334 -5.54 -8.62 7.26
N PRO A 335 -5.21 -9.55 8.16
CA PRO A 335 -4.02 -9.45 9.02
C PRO A 335 -2.70 -9.57 8.24
N ASP A 336 -2.71 -10.18 7.06
CA ASP A 336 -1.61 -10.22 6.10
C ASP A 336 -1.78 -9.23 4.92
N GLY A 337 -2.70 -8.28 5.07
CA GLY A 337 -3.02 -7.29 4.04
C GLY A 337 -3.65 -7.95 2.81
N ASN A 338 -3.44 -7.37 1.64
CA ASN A 338 -4.07 -7.86 0.41
C ASN A 338 -3.50 -9.21 -0.08
N ALA A 339 -2.53 -9.79 0.64
CA ALA A 339 -2.07 -11.16 0.43
C ALA A 339 -3.20 -12.19 0.62
N SER A 340 -4.14 -11.97 1.54
CA SER A 340 -5.36 -12.81 1.65
C SER A 340 -6.18 -12.81 0.36
N ILE A 341 -6.33 -11.68 -0.35
CA ILE A 341 -7.03 -11.63 -1.66
C ILE A 341 -6.29 -12.46 -2.71
N ALA A 342 -4.95 -12.36 -2.77
CA ALA A 342 -4.15 -13.20 -3.66
C ALA A 342 -4.26 -14.70 -3.33
N ARG A 343 -4.26 -15.06 -2.04
CA ARG A 343 -4.45 -16.44 -1.54
C ARG A 343 -5.85 -16.96 -1.87
N LEU A 344 -6.91 -16.16 -1.70
CA LEU A 344 -8.28 -16.53 -2.10
C LEU A 344 -8.40 -16.76 -3.60
N LEU A 345 -7.77 -15.93 -4.44
CA LEU A 345 -7.72 -16.14 -5.88
C LEU A 345 -6.95 -17.44 -6.25
N VAL A 346 -5.78 -17.70 -5.64
CA VAL A 346 -5.04 -18.95 -5.88
C VAL A 346 -5.81 -20.18 -5.38
N HIS A 347 -6.46 -20.12 -4.22
CA HIS A 347 -7.34 -21.20 -3.76
C HIS A 347 -8.54 -21.42 -4.70
N SER A 348 -9.16 -20.35 -5.20
CA SER A 348 -10.23 -20.46 -6.20
C SER A 348 -9.76 -21.13 -7.49
N LEU A 349 -8.53 -20.82 -7.93
CA LEU A 349 -7.93 -21.35 -9.17
C LEU A 349 -7.39 -22.79 -9.02
N VAL A 350 -6.74 -23.09 -7.89
CA VAL A 350 -6.05 -24.35 -7.58
C VAL A 350 -6.41 -24.77 -6.14
N PRO A 351 -7.61 -25.34 -5.89
CA PRO A 351 -8.10 -25.60 -4.52
C PRO A 351 -7.22 -26.55 -3.71
N GLU A 352 -6.54 -27.50 -4.37
CA GLU A 352 -5.62 -28.41 -3.69
C GLU A 352 -4.42 -27.71 -3.02
N ALA A 353 -4.11 -26.46 -3.39
CA ALA A 353 -3.01 -25.71 -2.78
C ALA A 353 -3.26 -25.34 -1.31
N ALA A 354 -4.52 -25.18 -0.90
CA ALA A 354 -4.88 -24.89 0.49
C ALA A 354 -6.28 -25.45 0.83
N PRO A 355 -6.46 -26.78 0.92
CA PRO A 355 -7.78 -27.40 1.04
C PRO A 355 -8.56 -26.95 2.28
N GLY A 356 -9.84 -26.61 2.10
CA GLY A 356 -10.72 -26.13 3.18
C GLY A 356 -10.57 -24.64 3.52
N SER A 357 -9.79 -23.89 2.75
CA SER A 357 -9.61 -22.45 2.96
C SER A 357 -10.80 -21.63 2.46
N ASN A 358 -11.08 -20.50 3.12
CA ASN A 358 -12.08 -19.51 2.75
C ASN A 358 -11.76 -18.17 3.46
N ALA A 359 -12.49 -17.09 3.18
CA ALA A 359 -12.17 -15.76 3.70
C ALA A 359 -12.01 -15.70 5.24
N SER A 360 -12.82 -16.46 6.00
CA SER A 360 -12.75 -16.50 7.47
C SER A 360 -11.52 -17.21 8.05
N ASN A 361 -10.70 -17.89 7.25
CA ASN A 361 -9.49 -18.60 7.72
C ASN A 361 -8.24 -18.47 6.82
N ILE A 362 -8.32 -17.79 5.67
CA ILE A 362 -7.26 -17.79 4.63
C ILE A 362 -5.92 -17.22 5.11
N ALA A 363 -5.93 -16.31 6.09
CA ALA A 363 -4.73 -15.77 6.70
C ALA A 363 -3.96 -16.81 7.54
N MET A 364 -4.66 -17.79 8.12
CA MET A 364 -4.07 -18.89 8.90
C MET A 364 -3.82 -20.15 8.05
N ALA A 365 -4.43 -20.26 6.87
CA ALA A 365 -4.23 -21.37 5.95
C ALA A 365 -2.78 -21.48 5.47
N THR A 366 -2.20 -22.68 5.49
CA THR A 366 -0.89 -22.99 4.90
C THR A 366 -1.06 -23.43 3.45
N PHE A 367 -0.23 -22.91 2.55
CA PHE A 367 -0.25 -23.26 1.12
C PHE A 367 0.82 -24.30 0.77
N ASP A 368 0.44 -25.40 0.11
CA ASP A 368 1.35 -26.37 -0.49
C ASP A 368 1.77 -25.89 -1.89
N TYR A 369 2.93 -25.24 -1.97
CA TYR A 369 3.48 -24.70 -3.22
C TYR A 369 3.75 -25.80 -4.27
N SER A 370 3.87 -27.07 -3.88
CA SER A 370 4.00 -28.19 -4.83
C SER A 370 2.73 -28.46 -5.65
N LYS A 371 1.60 -27.83 -5.28
CA LYS A 371 0.29 -27.97 -5.97
C LYS A 371 0.10 -26.99 -7.11
N LEU A 372 0.91 -25.93 -7.19
CA LEU A 372 0.64 -24.78 -8.06
C LEU A 372 0.89 -25.08 -9.55
N ASP A 373 1.86 -25.94 -9.88
CA ASP A 373 2.22 -26.26 -11.27
C ASP A 373 2.34 -27.78 -11.50
N ARG A 374 1.22 -28.52 -11.46
CA ARG A 374 1.20 -29.96 -11.76
C ARG A 374 0.70 -30.23 -13.20
N PRO A 375 1.32 -31.14 -13.95
CA PRO A 375 0.80 -31.60 -15.23
C PRO A 375 -0.65 -32.09 -15.12
N GLY A 376 -1.47 -31.78 -16.12
CA GLY A 376 -2.88 -32.18 -16.16
C GLY A 376 -3.86 -31.23 -15.45
N GLN A 377 -3.40 -30.32 -14.59
CA GLN A 377 -4.28 -29.28 -14.03
C GLN A 377 -4.76 -28.30 -15.13
N PRO A 378 -6.01 -27.79 -15.06
CA PRO A 378 -6.50 -26.78 -16.00
C PRO A 378 -5.79 -25.44 -15.78
N VAL A 379 -5.63 -25.00 -14.53
CA VAL A 379 -4.85 -23.81 -14.17
C VAL A 379 -3.52 -24.24 -13.55
N ARG A 380 -2.42 -23.67 -14.05
CA ARG A 380 -1.05 -23.88 -13.54
C ARG A 380 -0.40 -22.52 -13.27
N LEU A 381 0.22 -22.37 -12.10
CA LEU A 381 0.90 -21.16 -11.63
C LEU A 381 2.38 -21.49 -11.43
N ARG A 382 3.20 -21.13 -12.42
CA ARG A 382 4.63 -21.44 -12.49
C ARG A 382 5.43 -20.24 -12.01
N LEU A 383 6.00 -20.38 -10.82
CA LEU A 383 6.85 -19.39 -10.15
C LEU A 383 8.28 -19.40 -10.73
N ASN A 384 9.14 -18.47 -10.30
CA ASN A 384 10.53 -18.31 -10.78
C ASN A 384 10.68 -18.29 -12.32
N SER A 385 9.68 -17.72 -13.01
CA SER A 385 9.49 -17.80 -14.46
C SER A 385 9.40 -16.42 -15.09
N THR A 386 10.55 -15.85 -15.43
CA THR A 386 10.62 -14.51 -16.02
C THR A 386 10.36 -14.57 -17.52
N ALA A 387 9.22 -14.07 -17.96
CA ALA A 387 8.97 -13.87 -19.38
C ALA A 387 9.99 -12.90 -19.99
N VAL A 388 10.50 -13.23 -21.17
CA VAL A 388 11.48 -12.41 -21.92
C VAL A 388 11.01 -12.06 -23.34
N ASN A 389 9.98 -12.73 -23.86
CA ASN A 389 9.34 -12.40 -25.13
C ASN A 389 7.89 -12.88 -25.18
N ALA A 390 6.99 -12.10 -25.77
CA ALA A 390 5.63 -12.49 -26.10
C ALA A 390 5.28 -11.94 -27.50
N VAL A 391 4.86 -12.81 -28.42
CA VAL A 391 4.57 -12.44 -29.83
C VAL A 391 3.32 -13.12 -30.34
N ASN A 392 2.67 -12.48 -31.30
CA ASN A 392 1.59 -13.07 -32.07
C ASN A 392 2.11 -14.16 -33.01
N ARG A 393 1.25 -15.15 -33.31
CA ARG A 393 1.52 -16.28 -34.21
C ARG A 393 0.26 -16.57 -35.01
N GLU A 394 0.40 -17.33 -36.10
CA GLU A 394 -0.78 -17.85 -36.79
C GLU A 394 -1.61 -18.72 -35.83
N GLY A 395 -2.90 -18.38 -35.68
CA GLY A 395 -3.81 -19.08 -34.76
C GLY A 395 -3.64 -18.76 -33.26
N GLY A 396 -2.82 -17.79 -32.86
CA GLY A 396 -2.70 -17.38 -31.45
C GLY A 396 -1.44 -16.59 -31.11
N THR A 397 -0.76 -16.99 -30.03
CA THR A 397 0.40 -16.31 -29.45
C THR A 397 1.44 -17.32 -28.96
N SER A 398 2.68 -16.86 -28.74
CA SER A 398 3.71 -17.63 -28.05
C SER A 398 4.48 -16.78 -27.06
N VAL A 399 4.72 -17.31 -25.86
CA VAL A 399 5.49 -16.67 -24.79
C VAL A 399 6.76 -17.46 -24.53
N SER A 400 7.90 -16.76 -24.52
CA SER A 400 9.21 -17.31 -24.19
C SER A 400 9.68 -16.75 -22.84
N TYR A 401 10.16 -17.61 -21.96
CA TYR A 401 10.51 -17.27 -20.57
C TYR A 401 11.73 -18.05 -20.08
N VAL A 402 12.40 -17.51 -19.07
CA VAL A 402 13.50 -18.14 -18.35
C VAL A 402 12.94 -18.77 -17.07
N ASN A 403 13.28 -20.03 -16.80
CA ASN A 403 13.02 -20.72 -15.54
C ASN A 403 14.27 -21.52 -15.16
N GLY A 404 14.88 -21.18 -14.03
CA GLY A 404 16.25 -21.59 -13.73
C GLY A 404 17.20 -21.22 -14.88
N ASP A 405 18.08 -22.16 -15.26
CA ASP A 405 18.99 -21.98 -16.40
C ASP A 405 18.34 -22.30 -17.77
N GLN A 406 17.05 -22.65 -17.81
CA GLN A 406 16.33 -23.00 -19.04
C GLN A 406 15.62 -21.80 -19.68
N LEU A 407 15.82 -21.63 -20.98
CA LEU A 407 15.04 -20.70 -21.81
C LEU A 407 14.07 -21.51 -22.69
N VAL A 408 12.77 -21.31 -22.47
CA VAL A 408 11.69 -22.18 -22.98
C VAL A 408 10.53 -21.36 -23.55
N ARG A 409 9.75 -21.95 -24.47
CA ARG A 409 8.61 -21.32 -25.13
C ARG A 409 7.35 -22.17 -25.01
N VAL A 410 6.22 -21.53 -24.72
CA VAL A 410 4.87 -22.11 -24.71
C VAL A 410 3.98 -21.44 -25.77
N LYS A 411 2.93 -22.14 -26.19
CA LYS A 411 1.97 -21.67 -27.21
C LYS A 411 0.59 -21.53 -26.59
N SER A 412 -0.13 -20.46 -26.93
CA SER A 412 -1.48 -20.22 -26.41
C SER A 412 -2.39 -19.51 -27.40
N ARG A 413 -3.71 -19.70 -27.26
CA ARG A 413 -4.70 -18.92 -28.04
C ARG A 413 -4.61 -17.43 -27.69
N HIS A 414 -4.57 -17.12 -26.40
CA HIS A 414 -4.48 -15.76 -25.87
C HIS A 414 -3.26 -15.58 -24.95
N THR A 415 -2.76 -14.35 -24.86
CA THR A 415 -1.75 -13.93 -23.88
C THR A 415 -2.15 -12.60 -23.25
N VAL A 416 -2.03 -12.47 -21.93
CA VAL A 416 -2.24 -11.21 -21.20
C VAL A 416 -0.99 -10.84 -20.40
N LEU A 417 -0.49 -9.62 -20.59
CA LEU A 417 0.72 -9.11 -19.95
C LEU A 417 0.39 -8.33 -18.66
N ALA A 418 -0.09 -9.04 -17.64
CA ALA A 418 -0.43 -8.53 -16.31
C ALA A 418 0.81 -8.25 -15.41
N CYS A 419 1.88 -7.72 -16.01
CA CYS A 419 3.21 -7.57 -15.40
C CYS A 419 3.61 -6.11 -15.20
N TYR A 420 4.86 -5.86 -14.78
CA TYR A 420 5.37 -4.50 -14.55
C TYR A 420 5.43 -3.70 -15.86
N HIS A 421 4.42 -2.87 -16.10
CA HIS A 421 4.06 -2.29 -17.40
C HIS A 421 5.20 -1.67 -18.24
N VAL A 422 6.25 -1.10 -17.61
CA VAL A 422 7.42 -0.52 -18.30
C VAL A 422 8.22 -1.58 -19.09
N ILE A 423 8.15 -2.86 -18.72
CA ILE A 423 8.84 -3.94 -19.44
C ILE A 423 8.10 -4.38 -20.72
N ILE A 424 6.80 -4.06 -20.84
CA ILE A 424 5.94 -4.59 -21.91
C ILE A 424 6.46 -4.27 -23.32
N PRO A 425 6.98 -3.06 -23.64
CA PRO A 425 7.57 -2.77 -24.95
C PRO A 425 8.86 -3.55 -25.27
N HIS A 426 9.51 -4.15 -24.27
CA HIS A 426 10.66 -5.04 -24.45
C HIS A 426 10.23 -6.51 -24.61
N LEU A 427 9.11 -6.92 -23.99
CA LEU A 427 8.54 -8.25 -24.15
C LEU A 427 7.82 -8.41 -25.49
N CYS A 428 7.03 -7.41 -25.88
CA CYS A 428 6.10 -7.45 -27.01
C CYS A 428 6.57 -6.52 -28.14
N PRO A 429 7.34 -7.02 -29.12
CA PRO A 429 7.80 -6.21 -30.26
C PRO A 429 6.65 -5.82 -31.21
N ASP A 430 5.52 -6.52 -31.15
CA ASP A 430 4.31 -6.23 -31.95
C ASP A 430 3.51 -5.03 -31.40
N LEU A 431 3.93 -4.44 -30.27
CA LEU A 431 3.17 -3.42 -29.56
C LEU A 431 3.12 -2.08 -30.35
N PRO A 432 1.93 -1.50 -30.60
CA PRO A 432 1.81 -0.21 -31.28
C PRO A 432 2.65 0.90 -30.63
N GLN A 433 3.26 1.75 -31.45
CA GLN A 433 4.11 2.85 -30.97
C GLN A 433 3.37 3.79 -29.99
N SER A 434 2.09 4.08 -30.23
CA SER A 434 1.26 4.89 -29.33
C SER A 434 1.09 4.27 -27.94
N GLN A 435 0.99 2.94 -27.84
CA GLN A 435 0.97 2.23 -26.56
C GLN A 435 2.36 2.18 -25.92
N THR A 436 3.41 1.99 -26.72
CA THR A 436 4.82 2.08 -26.28
C THR A 436 5.15 3.43 -25.64
N GLU A 437 4.70 4.54 -26.22
CA GLU A 437 4.88 5.87 -25.62
C GLU A 437 4.00 6.07 -24.37
N ALA A 438 2.73 5.63 -24.39
CA ALA A 438 1.83 5.75 -23.23
C ALA A 438 2.36 5.01 -21.99
N LEU A 439 3.00 3.85 -22.17
CA LEU A 439 3.60 3.05 -21.09
C LEU A 439 4.80 3.74 -20.41
N LYS A 440 5.36 4.82 -20.99
CA LYS A 440 6.43 5.62 -20.35
C LYS A 440 5.89 6.64 -19.33
N TYR A 441 4.59 6.91 -19.32
CA TYR A 441 3.99 7.96 -18.50
C TYR A 441 4.04 7.66 -16.99
N GLN A 442 3.78 6.42 -16.56
CA GLN A 442 3.72 6.08 -15.14
C GLN A 442 5.10 5.77 -14.55
N VAL A 443 5.87 6.82 -14.25
CA VAL A 443 7.13 6.72 -13.49
C VAL A 443 6.85 6.16 -12.09
N LYS A 444 7.38 4.97 -11.79
CA LYS A 444 7.27 4.34 -10.46
C LYS A 444 8.45 4.75 -9.56
N ARG A 445 8.26 4.64 -8.24
CA ARG A 445 9.27 4.94 -7.21
C ARG A 445 9.52 3.70 -6.33
N PRO A 446 10.77 3.46 -5.87
CA PRO A 446 11.06 2.42 -4.90
C PRO A 446 10.59 2.83 -3.50
N LEU A 447 9.68 2.03 -2.95
CA LEU A 447 9.27 2.07 -1.55
C LEU A 447 9.96 0.93 -0.78
N ILE A 448 10.34 1.17 0.46
CA ILE A 448 10.89 0.18 1.39
C ILE A 448 9.90 0.00 2.55
N LEU A 449 9.49 -1.25 2.73
CA LEU A 449 8.90 -1.74 3.98
C LEU A 449 9.99 -2.55 4.70
N THR A 450 10.11 -2.38 6.01
CA THR A 450 11.00 -3.19 6.84
C THR A 450 10.22 -3.68 8.05
N ASN A 451 10.15 -5.00 8.21
CA ASN A 451 9.32 -5.66 9.22
C ASN A 451 10.22 -6.41 10.20
N VAL A 452 10.07 -6.13 11.49
CA VAL A 452 10.93 -6.65 12.58
C VAL A 452 10.05 -7.23 13.68
N LEU A 453 10.23 -8.52 14.02
CA LEU A 453 9.56 -9.11 15.20
C LEU A 453 10.25 -8.66 16.49
N LEU A 454 9.51 -8.04 17.40
CA LEU A 454 9.90 -7.90 18.80
C LEU A 454 9.34 -9.06 19.64
N LYS A 455 10.03 -9.38 20.74
CA LYS A 455 9.66 -10.47 21.67
C LYS A 455 8.39 -10.19 22.47
N ASP A 456 8.11 -8.92 22.71
CA ASP A 456 6.96 -8.39 23.45
C ASP A 456 6.67 -6.96 22.98
N SER A 457 5.47 -6.43 23.26
CA SER A 457 5.12 -5.03 22.97
C SER A 457 5.53 -4.04 24.08
N LYS A 458 6.17 -4.52 25.15
CA LYS A 458 6.24 -3.81 26.45
C LYS A 458 6.96 -2.46 26.38
N ALA A 459 7.94 -2.31 25.49
CA ALA A 459 8.60 -1.03 25.25
C ALA A 459 7.64 0.04 24.68
N PHE A 460 6.73 -0.37 23.78
CA PHE A 460 5.69 0.52 23.24
C PHE A 460 4.59 0.79 24.27
N ASP A 461 4.17 -0.23 25.02
CA ASP A 461 3.19 -0.09 26.12
C ASP A 461 3.70 0.88 27.22
N GLN A 462 4.97 0.79 27.61
CA GLN A 462 5.61 1.68 28.59
C GLN A 462 5.74 3.13 28.09
N LEU A 463 5.94 3.32 26.79
CA LEU A 463 5.96 4.65 26.16
C LEU A 463 4.56 5.20 25.87
N GLY A 464 3.50 4.39 26.00
CA GLY A 464 2.13 4.78 25.65
C GLY A 464 1.95 5.14 24.17
N ILE A 465 2.69 4.46 23.27
CA ILE A 465 2.67 4.73 21.82
C ILE A 465 2.31 3.48 21.02
N SER A 466 1.55 3.65 19.94
CA SER A 466 1.32 2.57 18.97
C SER A 466 2.22 2.70 17.72
N GLY A 467 2.81 3.87 17.51
CA GLY A 467 3.82 4.17 16.48
C GLY A 467 4.41 5.57 16.66
N ALA A 468 5.27 6.00 15.72
CA ALA A 468 5.84 7.34 15.70
C ALA A 468 6.22 7.79 14.27
N TYR A 469 6.18 9.10 14.05
CA TYR A 469 6.83 9.79 12.94
C TYR A 469 8.26 10.20 13.34
N CYS A 470 9.24 9.96 12.47
CA CYS A 470 10.66 10.06 12.78
C CYS A 470 11.40 10.95 11.75
N PRO A 471 11.32 12.29 11.85
CA PRO A 471 11.82 13.19 10.82
C PRO A 471 13.34 13.12 10.57
N GLY A 472 14.16 12.71 11.55
CA GLY A 472 15.62 12.57 11.36
C GLY A 472 16.04 11.21 10.81
N ARG A 473 15.49 10.11 11.35
CA ARG A 473 15.79 8.72 10.96
C ARG A 473 15.51 8.41 9.48
N LEU A 474 16.16 7.35 8.96
CA LEU A 474 15.90 6.80 7.61
C LEU A 474 14.40 6.52 7.44
N HIS A 475 13.89 5.51 8.16
CA HIS A 475 12.46 5.24 8.24
C HIS A 475 11.70 6.40 8.88
N GLY A 476 10.94 7.11 8.06
CA GLY A 476 10.16 8.28 8.47
C GLY A 476 8.93 7.93 9.32
N MET A 477 8.47 6.67 9.31
CA MET A 477 7.38 6.19 10.17
C MET A 477 7.64 4.77 10.69
N VAL A 478 7.14 4.48 11.90
CA VAL A 478 7.19 3.17 12.55
C VAL A 478 5.90 2.87 13.33
N TRP A 479 5.43 1.63 13.38
CA TRP A 479 4.30 1.21 14.24
C TRP A 479 4.25 -0.30 14.53
N GLN A 480 3.49 -0.67 15.56
CA GLN A 480 3.04 -2.05 15.81
C GLN A 480 2.00 -2.49 14.77
N VAL A 481 2.19 -3.66 14.14
CA VAL A 481 1.15 -4.31 13.33
C VAL A 481 0.29 -5.16 14.27
N LYS A 482 -0.75 -4.54 14.81
CA LYS A 482 -1.57 -5.00 15.95
C LYS A 482 -3.01 -4.49 15.80
N GLY A 483 -4.00 -5.25 16.27
CA GLY A 483 -5.41 -4.87 16.14
C GLY A 483 -6.04 -5.16 14.77
N VAL A 484 -5.57 -6.17 14.03
CA VAL A 484 -6.30 -6.71 12.86
C VAL A 484 -6.64 -8.16 13.15
N ASN A 485 -7.86 -8.38 13.64
CA ASN A 485 -8.32 -9.62 14.26
C ASN A 485 -9.27 -10.40 13.33
N THR A 486 -8.94 -10.46 12.04
CA THR A 486 -9.78 -10.99 10.97
C THR A 486 -9.23 -12.30 10.39
N ALA A 487 -10.03 -13.03 9.59
CA ALA A 487 -9.62 -14.26 8.87
C ALA A 487 -8.91 -15.33 9.74
N GLY A 488 -9.39 -15.52 10.98
CA GLY A 488 -8.89 -16.51 11.93
C GLY A 488 -7.62 -16.12 12.69
N TYR A 489 -6.96 -15.02 12.33
CA TYR A 489 -5.80 -14.49 13.08
C TYR A 489 -6.26 -13.63 14.27
N ARG A 490 -5.48 -13.60 15.34
CA ARG A 490 -5.72 -12.74 16.52
C ARG A 490 -4.40 -12.17 17.05
N LEU A 491 -4.38 -10.87 17.26
CA LEU A 491 -3.32 -10.09 17.90
C LEU A 491 -3.95 -8.77 18.40
N GLY A 492 -4.79 -8.88 19.43
CA GLY A 492 -5.47 -7.75 20.07
C GLY A 492 -4.51 -6.89 20.88
N TRP A 493 -4.93 -5.67 21.23
CA TRP A 493 -4.07 -4.68 21.89
C TRP A 493 -3.61 -5.10 23.29
N GLU A 494 -4.39 -5.96 23.95
CA GLU A 494 -4.14 -6.59 25.26
C GLU A 494 -3.03 -7.65 25.28
N ASP A 495 -2.73 -8.31 24.16
CA ASP A 495 -1.66 -9.32 24.04
C ASP A 495 -0.28 -8.64 24.14
N ASP A 496 0.44 -8.84 25.24
CA ASP A 496 1.76 -8.23 25.48
C ASP A 496 2.94 -9.02 24.87
N GLY A 497 2.64 -10.07 24.10
CA GLY A 497 3.58 -11.00 23.50
C GLY A 497 4.19 -10.52 22.18
N PRO A 498 4.78 -11.45 21.38
CA PRO A 498 5.56 -11.09 20.21
C PRO A 498 4.77 -10.27 19.20
N VAL A 499 5.33 -9.15 18.75
CA VAL A 499 4.66 -8.16 17.89
C VAL A 499 5.54 -7.79 16.69
N PRO A 500 5.04 -7.83 15.45
CA PRO A 500 5.74 -7.29 14.30
C PRO A 500 5.67 -5.75 14.30
N ILE A 501 6.83 -5.11 14.20
CA ILE A 501 6.98 -3.68 13.99
C ILE A 501 7.25 -3.43 12.52
N MET A 502 6.45 -2.56 11.90
CA MET A 502 6.63 -2.12 10.53
C MET A 502 7.26 -0.74 10.49
N PHE A 503 8.21 -0.57 9.58
CA PHE A 503 8.88 0.69 9.26
C PHE A 503 8.64 1.04 7.78
N TRP A 504 8.33 2.32 7.51
CA TRP A 504 8.15 2.85 6.15
C TRP A 504 9.28 3.81 5.77
N ASP A 505 9.83 3.65 4.56
CA ASP A 505 10.60 4.70 3.88
C ASP A 505 10.53 4.59 2.35
N ARG A 506 11.03 5.59 1.64
CA ARG A 506 11.49 5.49 0.25
C ARG A 506 13.01 5.28 0.22
N LEU A 507 13.58 4.71 -0.84
CA LEU A 507 15.04 4.88 -1.02
C LEU A 507 15.37 6.37 -1.12
N PRO A 508 16.34 6.93 -0.37
CA PRO A 508 16.74 8.32 -0.56
C PRO A 508 17.20 8.56 -2.00
N ARG A 509 17.03 9.79 -2.51
CA ARG A 509 17.77 10.19 -3.72
C ARG A 509 19.26 10.08 -3.36
N PRO A 510 20.13 9.47 -4.20
CA PRO A 510 21.56 9.61 -4.03
C PRO A 510 21.88 11.10 -4.03
N ILE A 511 22.32 11.62 -2.89
CA ILE A 511 22.76 13.00 -2.78
C ILE A 511 23.95 13.13 -3.73
N PRO A 512 23.88 13.99 -4.77
CA PRO A 512 25.05 14.26 -5.59
C PRO A 512 26.15 14.77 -4.65
N GLU A 513 27.34 14.15 -4.68
CA GLU A 513 28.44 14.55 -3.81
C GLU A 513 28.59 16.08 -3.84
N ARG A 514 28.70 16.69 -2.65
CA ARG A 514 28.68 18.15 -2.49
C ARG A 514 30.00 18.76 -2.96
N THR A 515 30.21 18.72 -4.29
CA THR A 515 31.39 19.19 -5.00
C THR A 515 31.64 20.65 -4.65
N SER A 516 32.69 20.88 -3.86
CA SER A 516 32.99 22.18 -3.30
C SER A 516 33.68 23.06 -4.34
N ARG A 517 32.92 23.87 -5.09
CA ARG A 517 33.38 25.17 -5.63
C ARG A 517 32.27 26.03 -6.27
N SER A 518 32.42 27.34 -6.05
CA SER A 518 32.00 28.49 -6.88
C SER A 518 30.61 28.49 -7.52
N SER A 519 29.81 29.48 -7.12
CA SER A 519 28.62 29.96 -7.80
C SER A 519 28.84 30.32 -9.29
N THR A 520 28.17 29.60 -10.20
CA THR A 520 27.83 30.08 -11.55
C THR A 520 26.45 29.52 -11.92
N VAL A 521 25.49 30.39 -12.23
CA VAL A 521 24.13 29.97 -12.62
C VAL A 521 24.13 29.55 -14.10
N LEU A 522 24.28 28.25 -14.36
CA LEU A 522 24.05 27.67 -15.68
C LEU A 522 22.56 27.37 -15.88
N ARG A 523 21.83 28.33 -16.47
CA ARG A 523 20.54 28.04 -17.10
C ARG A 523 20.77 27.12 -18.31
N ALA A 524 20.33 25.88 -18.22
CA ALA A 524 20.24 25.02 -19.41
C ALA A 524 19.17 25.59 -20.37
N PRO A 525 19.48 25.84 -21.66
CA PRO A 525 18.49 26.31 -22.62
C PRO A 525 17.58 25.16 -23.06
N CYS A 526 16.27 25.36 -22.98
CA CYS A 526 15.29 24.44 -23.56
C CYS A 526 15.34 24.51 -25.09
N CYS A 527 16.05 23.57 -25.72
CA CYS A 527 16.14 23.47 -27.18
C CYS A 527 15.62 22.12 -27.68
N TRP A 528 14.30 22.06 -27.90
CA TRP A 528 13.67 21.14 -28.86
C TRP A 528 12.80 21.99 -29.81
N PRO A 529 12.89 21.81 -31.14
CA PRO A 529 12.21 22.67 -32.10
C PRO A 529 10.71 22.36 -32.17
N CYS A 530 9.88 23.41 -32.19
CA CYS A 530 8.43 23.31 -32.35
C CYS A 530 8.05 23.18 -33.84
N PRO A 531 7.40 22.08 -34.29
CA PRO A 531 6.89 21.96 -35.65
C PRO A 531 5.63 22.82 -35.82
N SER A 532 5.66 23.82 -36.69
CA SER A 532 4.53 24.72 -36.89
C SER A 532 3.50 24.20 -37.89
N LYS A 533 2.21 24.32 -37.52
CA LYS A 533 0.99 24.34 -38.35
C LYS A 533 0.34 23.02 -38.81
N THR A 534 -0.97 22.97 -38.54
CA THR A 534 -2.07 22.43 -39.36
C THR A 534 -2.13 20.94 -39.70
N SER A 535 -2.74 20.17 -38.78
CA SER A 535 -3.85 19.28 -39.14
C SER A 535 -4.81 19.15 -37.94
N SER A 536 -6.11 19.39 -38.14
CA SER A 536 -7.09 19.42 -37.05
C SER A 536 -7.81 18.08 -36.89
N VAL A 537 -7.47 17.32 -35.85
CA VAL A 537 -8.23 16.14 -35.42
C VAL A 537 -8.87 16.43 -34.07
N ARG A 538 -10.21 16.36 -33.99
CA ARG A 538 -10.94 16.53 -32.73
C ARG A 538 -10.94 15.21 -31.95
N TYR A 539 -10.13 15.12 -30.90
CA TYR A 539 -10.40 14.16 -29.83
C TYR A 539 -11.32 14.81 -28.78
N ALA A 540 -12.43 14.16 -28.48
CA ALA A 540 -13.28 14.52 -27.35
C ALA A 540 -12.72 13.85 -26.08
N PRO A 541 -12.45 14.60 -25.00
CA PRO A 541 -12.06 14.00 -23.72
C PRO A 541 -13.29 13.40 -23.03
N SER A 542 -13.41 12.08 -23.08
CA SER A 542 -14.22 11.31 -22.12
C SER A 542 -13.37 10.94 -20.90
N SER A 543 -14.01 10.64 -19.76
CA SER A 543 -13.39 10.36 -18.45
C SER A 543 -12.60 11.53 -17.83
N THR A 544 -13.30 12.62 -17.49
CA THR A 544 -12.83 13.55 -16.45
C THR A 544 -12.94 12.87 -15.08
N ALA A 545 -11.82 12.55 -14.44
CA ALA A 545 -11.79 12.22 -13.01
C ALA A 545 -12.01 13.53 -12.21
N CYS A 546 -13.27 13.78 -11.83
CA CYS A 546 -13.70 15.06 -11.30
C CYS A 546 -13.49 15.12 -9.77
N TRP A 547 -12.28 15.52 -9.35
CA TRP A 547 -11.99 15.83 -7.95
C TRP A 547 -12.66 17.15 -7.54
N VAL A 548 -13.91 17.07 -7.09
CA VAL A 548 -14.70 18.22 -6.63
C VAL A 548 -14.54 18.36 -5.11
N LEU A 549 -14.08 19.53 -4.65
CA LEU A 549 -14.05 19.86 -3.22
C LEU A 549 -15.48 19.82 -2.64
N PRO A 550 -15.70 19.26 -1.43
CA PRO A 550 -17.05 18.96 -0.92
C PRO A 550 -17.83 20.21 -0.50
N GLY A 551 -18.56 20.81 -1.45
CA GLY A 551 -19.49 21.93 -1.21
C GLY A 551 -20.75 21.50 -0.44
N SER A 552 -20.74 21.62 0.88
CA SER A 552 -21.86 21.23 1.75
C SER A 552 -23.06 22.18 1.70
N MET A 553 -24.28 21.62 1.81
CA MET A 553 -25.57 22.32 1.81
C MET A 553 -25.67 23.59 2.70
N CYS A 554 -26.44 24.57 2.24
CA CYS A 554 -27.25 25.41 3.15
C CYS A 554 -28.66 25.69 2.57
N LYS A 555 -29.59 26.18 3.41
CA LYS A 555 -31.04 26.14 3.18
C LYS A 555 -31.62 27.47 2.65
N ARG A 556 -32.65 27.34 1.81
CA ARG A 556 -33.82 28.24 1.62
C ARG A 556 -33.61 29.75 1.81
N ILE A 557 -33.82 30.50 0.72
CA ILE A 557 -34.65 31.72 0.71
C ILE A 557 -35.54 31.67 -0.55
N SER A 558 -36.68 32.39 -0.55
CA SER A 558 -37.74 32.27 -1.56
C SER A 558 -37.86 33.49 -2.47
N SER A 559 -37.99 33.29 -3.78
CA SER A 559 -38.59 34.27 -4.70
C SER A 559 -39.26 33.61 -5.91
N ARG A 560 -40.27 34.31 -6.45
CA ARG A 560 -41.28 33.82 -7.40
C ARG A 560 -40.77 33.59 -8.84
N SER A 561 -41.47 32.70 -9.54
CA SER A 561 -41.59 32.55 -11.01
C SER A 561 -42.20 33.83 -11.69
N PRO A 562 -42.35 33.96 -13.04
CA PRO A 562 -42.61 32.88 -14.02
C PRO A 562 -42.08 32.99 -15.48
N SER A 563 -42.17 31.86 -16.19
CA SER A 563 -42.57 31.66 -17.61
C SER A 563 -41.86 32.36 -18.79
N THR A 564 -41.37 31.55 -19.74
CA THR A 564 -41.88 31.40 -21.15
C THR A 564 -41.03 30.35 -21.91
N ALA A 565 -41.34 29.88 -23.13
CA ALA A 565 -42.53 29.17 -23.63
C ALA A 565 -42.29 28.71 -25.12
N GLY A 566 -42.51 27.42 -25.45
CA GLY A 566 -42.45 26.86 -26.82
C GLY A 566 -42.27 25.33 -26.79
N ARG A 567 -43.17 24.47 -27.29
CA ARG A 567 -43.61 24.18 -28.69
C ARG A 567 -42.48 23.54 -29.52
N THR A 568 -42.59 22.35 -30.14
CA THR A 568 -43.66 21.30 -30.29
C THR A 568 -42.95 19.94 -30.60
N ALA A 569 -43.51 18.74 -30.86
CA ALA A 569 -44.84 18.18 -31.20
C ALA A 569 -44.95 16.71 -30.62
N MET A 570 -46.06 15.96 -30.51
CA MET A 570 -47.01 15.35 -31.50
C MET A 570 -46.41 14.26 -32.44
N LEU A 571 -46.97 13.02 -32.59
CA LEU A 571 -48.06 12.31 -31.88
C LEU A 571 -48.17 10.79 -32.25
N MET A 572 -48.79 9.97 -31.38
CA MET A 572 -49.58 8.72 -31.67
C MET A 572 -48.84 7.45 -32.22
N THR A 573 -49.37 6.20 -32.12
CA THR A 573 -50.71 5.69 -31.74
C THR A 573 -50.68 4.28 -31.08
N THR A 574 -51.58 4.02 -30.10
CA THR A 574 -52.34 2.75 -29.75
C THR A 574 -51.74 1.33 -29.91
N SER A 575 -52.04 0.33 -29.07
CA SER A 575 -52.79 0.17 -27.79
C SER A 575 -52.47 -1.25 -27.20
N THR A 576 -53.09 -1.92 -26.21
CA THR A 576 -54.40 -1.87 -25.46
C THR A 576 -54.18 -2.64 -24.11
N SER A 577 -55.11 -3.06 -23.22
CA SER A 577 -56.60 -3.18 -23.17
C SER A 577 -57.22 -2.86 -21.78
N GLY A 578 -57.37 -3.86 -20.87
CA GLY A 578 -58.06 -3.77 -19.56
C GLY A 578 -57.79 -5.01 -18.67
N THR A 579 -58.35 -5.16 -17.46
CA THR A 579 -59.46 -4.42 -16.80
C THR A 579 -59.51 -4.59 -15.26
N ARG A 580 -59.91 -3.50 -14.57
CA ARG A 580 -60.74 -3.41 -13.34
C ARG A 580 -60.27 -3.85 -11.91
N ASN A 581 -60.53 -2.91 -10.99
CA ASN A 581 -61.01 -3.03 -9.58
C ASN A 581 -60.02 -3.20 -8.40
N GLY A 582 -60.26 -2.44 -7.30
CA GLY A 582 -59.74 -2.74 -5.95
C GLY A 582 -58.99 -1.62 -5.20
N ARG A 583 -59.72 -0.75 -4.47
CA ARG A 583 -59.21 0.17 -3.40
C ARG A 583 -60.24 0.11 -2.23
N PRO A 584 -59.94 0.56 -0.98
CA PRO A 584 -58.86 1.47 -0.57
C PRO A 584 -58.05 1.09 0.69
N ALA A 585 -57.04 1.94 0.96
CA ALA A 585 -56.08 1.93 2.05
C ALA A 585 -56.61 2.03 3.50
N ARG A 586 -55.70 1.79 4.47
CA ARG A 586 -55.72 2.48 5.78
C ARG A 586 -54.32 2.99 6.18
N ARG A 587 -54.26 4.28 6.54
CA ARG A 587 -53.16 4.86 7.32
C ARG A 587 -53.31 4.47 8.80
N ARG A 588 -52.21 4.47 9.56
CA ARG A 588 -52.19 4.86 10.97
C ARG A 588 -51.02 5.81 11.24
N THR A 589 -51.14 6.58 12.31
CA THR A 589 -50.35 7.80 12.58
C THR A 589 -49.58 7.71 13.89
N ARG A 590 -48.56 8.57 14.05
CA ARG A 590 -47.85 8.80 15.33
C ARG A 590 -48.81 9.30 16.43
N SER A 591 -48.40 9.09 17.68
CA SER A 591 -48.81 9.88 18.85
C SER A 591 -47.64 9.95 19.84
N HIS A 592 -47.37 11.12 20.42
CA HIS A 592 -46.40 11.31 21.50
C HIS A 592 -47.03 11.04 22.87
N ALA A 593 -46.20 10.71 23.87
CA ALA A 593 -46.43 11.03 25.28
C ALA A 593 -45.09 11.17 26.00
N ASN A 594 -44.99 12.11 26.95
CA ASN A 594 -43.86 12.26 27.87
C ASN A 594 -44.18 11.59 29.22
N GLY A 595 -43.15 11.24 29.99
CA GLY A 595 -43.29 10.81 31.39
C GLY A 595 -41.92 10.78 32.07
N SER A 596 -41.79 11.43 33.23
CA SER A 596 -40.48 11.75 33.82
C SER A 596 -40.27 11.11 35.20
N ALA A 597 -39.00 10.78 35.48
CA ALA A 597 -38.39 10.58 36.80
C ALA A 597 -38.91 9.44 37.70
N ILE A 598 -37.97 8.65 38.24
CA ILE A 598 -37.60 8.65 39.67
C ILE A 598 -36.34 7.78 39.87
N SER A 599 -35.50 8.16 40.81
CA SER A 599 -34.45 7.32 41.42
C SER A 599 -34.40 7.68 42.91
N PRO A 600 -34.01 6.73 43.80
CA PRO A 600 -32.59 6.64 44.13
C PRO A 600 -32.04 5.22 44.35
N SER A 601 -30.72 5.17 44.58
CA SER A 601 -29.82 4.07 44.94
C SER A 601 -30.07 3.57 46.42
N PRO A 602 -29.26 2.67 47.06
CA PRO A 602 -27.93 2.17 46.67
C PRO A 602 -27.52 0.70 47.00
N ILE A 603 -26.42 0.29 46.33
CA ILE A 603 -25.26 -0.51 46.81
C ILE A 603 -25.48 -1.69 47.79
N GLN A 604 -25.03 -2.88 47.37
CA GLN A 604 -24.26 -3.77 48.26
C GLN A 604 -23.26 -4.65 47.47
N THR A 605 -22.03 -4.76 47.99
CA THR A 605 -20.98 -5.68 47.53
C THR A 605 -20.68 -6.72 48.61
N PRO A 606 -20.18 -7.91 48.25
CA PRO A 606 -19.40 -8.74 49.15
C PRO A 606 -17.98 -8.99 48.64
N ALA A 607 -16.99 -8.92 49.55
CA ALA A 607 -15.61 -9.33 49.34
C ALA A 607 -15.37 -10.76 49.91
N PRO A 608 -14.29 -11.46 49.56
CA PRO A 608 -14.17 -12.91 49.77
C PRO A 608 -13.61 -13.32 51.15
N THR A 609 -13.78 -14.61 51.48
CA THR A 609 -13.19 -15.26 52.68
C THR A 609 -12.41 -16.53 52.26
N PRO A 610 -11.17 -16.77 52.74
CA PRO A 610 -10.32 -17.89 52.31
C PRO A 610 -10.18 -19.02 53.35
N THR A 611 -9.89 -20.25 52.90
CA THR A 611 -9.32 -21.30 53.79
C THR A 611 -8.35 -22.24 53.05
N ARG A 612 -7.31 -22.71 53.75
CA ARG A 612 -6.29 -23.68 53.30
C ARG A 612 -6.76 -25.14 53.39
N MET A 613 -6.12 -26.02 52.61
CA MET A 613 -5.51 -27.28 53.11
C MET A 613 -4.24 -27.62 52.31
N SER A 614 -3.43 -28.55 52.85
CA SER A 614 -2.05 -28.93 52.45
C SER A 614 -1.64 -30.21 53.21
N PRO A 615 -0.44 -30.83 53.07
CA PRO A 615 0.57 -30.77 52.01
C PRO A 615 0.98 -32.20 51.50
N SER A 616 1.97 -32.30 50.59
CA SER A 616 2.84 -33.49 50.51
C SER A 616 4.29 -33.14 50.07
N THR A 617 5.20 -34.09 50.25
CA THR A 617 6.65 -33.92 50.45
C THR A 617 7.53 -33.71 49.20
N ARG A 618 8.55 -32.85 49.38
CA ARG A 618 9.86 -32.76 48.67
C ARG A 618 10.74 -34.02 48.92
N PRO A 619 11.99 -34.13 48.37
CA PRO A 619 12.63 -33.45 47.22
C PRO A 619 13.39 -34.42 46.26
N GLY A 620 13.97 -33.89 45.19
CA GLY A 620 15.07 -34.54 44.45
C GLY A 620 15.67 -33.61 43.40
N ALA A 621 16.97 -33.31 43.49
CA ALA A 621 17.66 -32.41 42.56
C ALA A 621 19.09 -32.88 42.30
N GLN A 622 19.58 -32.70 41.07
CA GLN A 622 21.00 -32.45 40.81
C GLN A 622 21.23 -31.79 39.45
N SER A 623 22.25 -30.95 39.38
CA SER A 623 22.70 -30.18 38.23
C SER A 623 23.85 -30.87 37.48
N ARG A 624 24.12 -30.42 36.26
CA ARG A 624 25.48 -30.41 35.70
C ARG A 624 25.79 -29.07 35.05
N THR A 625 26.85 -28.45 35.55
CA THR A 625 27.78 -27.50 34.90
C THR A 625 27.21 -26.58 33.84
#